data_AF-A0A6J4Y2V1-F1
#
_entry.id   AF-A0A6J4Y2V1-F1
#
_cell.length_a   1.000
_cell.length_b   1.000
_cell.length_c   1.000
_cell.angle_alpha   90.00
_cell.angle_beta   90.00
_cell.angle_gamma   90.00
#
_symmetry.space_group_name_H-M   'P 1'
#
loop_
_entity.id
_entity.type
_entity.pdbx_description
1 polymer ?
#
loop_
_entity_poly.entity_id
_entity_poly.type
_entity_poly.pdbx_seq_one_letter_code
_entity_poly.pdbx_strand_id
1 'polypeptide(L)'
;MHEPEFSNRAYFYHSPTIFMGIFYLVLMVWTGICLLLMGSIEFSFGWPLARLAMIAFVMVYAWYFAMAISYKIGISERGDIELTSFRRVVRVNAESIGMVEGPKWAIIPYGFVRFRLEREKAYLFCCITDTDFEQFMEIMKGINPEMVLKGV
;
A
#
# COMPACT_ATOMS: atom_id res chain seq x y z
N MET A 1 -6.42 -23.50 9.52
CA MET A 1 -6.13 -22.06 9.44
C MET A 1 -7.15 -21.36 10.31
N HIS A 2 -6.76 -20.91 11.50
CA HIS A 2 -7.65 -20.15 12.38
C HIS A 2 -7.67 -18.70 11.91
N GLU A 3 -8.78 -18.27 11.32
CA GLU A 3 -9.12 -16.85 11.28
C GLU A 3 -9.50 -16.43 12.70
N PRO A 4 -8.75 -15.53 13.37
CA PRO A 4 -9.29 -14.90 14.56
C PRO A 4 -10.41 -13.97 14.11
N GLU A 5 -11.63 -14.35 14.47
CA GLU A 5 -12.84 -13.55 14.33
C GLU A 5 -12.61 -12.15 14.91
N PHE A 6 -12.36 -11.17 14.05
CA PHE A 6 -12.78 -9.79 14.29
C PHE A 6 -14.31 -9.82 14.35
N SER A 7 -14.86 -10.18 15.52
CA SER A 7 -16.29 -10.45 15.70
C SER A 7 -17.12 -9.17 15.97
N ASN A 8 -16.48 -8.05 16.29
CA ASN A 8 -17.13 -6.74 16.47
C ASN A 8 -16.41 -5.69 15.63
N ARG A 9 -16.83 -5.54 14.37
CA ARG A 9 -16.19 -4.69 13.37
C ARG A 9 -17.02 -3.42 13.19
N ALA A 10 -16.45 -2.26 13.51
CA ALA A 10 -17.15 -0.98 13.39
C ALA A 10 -17.22 -0.48 11.94
N TYR A 11 -16.16 -0.69 11.14
CA TYR A 11 -16.12 -0.24 9.74
C TYR A 11 -15.02 -0.91 8.91
N PHE A 12 -15.28 -1.17 7.61
CA PHE A 12 -14.26 -1.60 6.64
C PHE A 12 -14.23 -0.70 5.43
N TYR A 13 -13.03 -0.25 5.10
CA TYR A 13 -12.75 0.33 3.81
C TYR A 13 -12.02 -0.69 2.93
N HIS A 14 -12.58 -0.95 1.76
CA HIS A 14 -11.92 -1.74 0.74
C HIS A 14 -11.43 -0.82 -0.38
N SER A 15 -10.13 -0.82 -0.64
CA SER A 15 -9.61 -0.07 -1.79
C SER A 15 -10.22 -0.63 -3.08
N PRO A 16 -10.51 0.21 -4.08
CA PRO A 16 -11.11 -0.25 -5.33
C PRO A 16 -10.19 -1.25 -6.04
N THR A 17 -10.65 -2.50 -6.13
CA THR A 17 -9.90 -3.65 -6.67
C THR A 17 -9.46 -3.46 -8.12
N ILE A 18 -10.23 -2.68 -8.89
CA ILE A 18 -9.93 -2.33 -10.28
C ILE A 18 -8.59 -1.61 -10.38
N PHE A 19 -8.30 -0.66 -9.48
CA PHE A 19 -7.06 0.09 -9.51
C PHE A 19 -5.85 -0.74 -9.07
N MET A 20 -6.03 -1.62 -8.08
CA MET A 20 -4.99 -2.60 -7.73
C MET A 20 -4.68 -3.48 -8.94
N GLY A 21 -5.71 -3.93 -9.67
CA GLY A 21 -5.57 -4.66 -10.91
C GLY A 21 -4.76 -3.88 -11.95
N ILE A 22 -5.11 -2.62 -12.22
CA ILE A 22 -4.38 -1.75 -13.15
C ILE A 22 -2.93 -1.56 -12.71
N PHE A 23 -2.67 -1.32 -11.42
CA PHE A 23 -1.32 -1.13 -10.89
C PHE A 23 -0.44 -2.36 -11.13
N TYR A 24 -0.94 -3.56 -10.81
CA TYR A 24 -0.19 -4.80 -11.06
C TYR A 24 -0.07 -5.14 -12.55
N LEU A 25 -1.05 -4.76 -13.36
CA LEU A 25 -0.99 -4.91 -14.83
C LEU A 25 0.12 -4.02 -15.39
N VAL A 26 0.17 -2.74 -15.00
CA VAL A 26 1.26 -1.82 -15.36
C VAL A 26 2.61 -2.34 -14.87
N LEU A 27 2.69 -2.87 -13.65
CA LEU A 27 3.91 -3.48 -13.11
C LEU A 27 4.36 -4.69 -13.95
N MET A 28 3.43 -5.54 -14.40
CA MET A 28 3.73 -6.66 -15.30
C MET A 28 4.17 -6.19 -16.69
N VAL A 29 3.47 -5.23 -17.30
CA VAL A 29 3.83 -4.67 -18.61
C VAL A 29 5.21 -4.02 -18.54
N TRP A 30 5.47 -3.23 -17.51
CA TRP A 30 6.78 -2.63 -17.26
C TRP A 30 7.87 -3.71 -17.11
N THR A 31 7.58 -4.76 -16.33
CA THR A 31 8.48 -5.92 -16.19
C THR A 31 8.79 -6.55 -17.54
N GLY A 32 7.78 -6.76 -18.39
CA GLY A 32 7.96 -7.28 -19.75
C GLY A 32 8.81 -6.37 -20.62
N ILE A 33 8.57 -5.06 -20.60
CA ILE A 33 9.38 -4.07 -21.32
C ILE A 33 10.84 -4.12 -20.87
N CYS A 34 11.10 -4.18 -19.56
CA CYS A 34 12.45 -4.30 -19.03
C CYS A 34 13.16 -5.56 -19.56
N LEU A 35 12.46 -6.71 -19.58
CA LEU A 35 13.02 -7.96 -20.09
C LEU A 35 13.28 -7.92 -21.61
N LEU A 36 12.38 -7.32 -22.40
CA LEU A 36 12.56 -7.14 -23.84
C LEU A 36 13.73 -6.20 -24.18
N LEU A 37 13.85 -5.09 -23.46
CA LEU A 37 14.97 -4.17 -23.61
C LEU A 37 16.31 -4.82 -23.21
N MET A 38 16.31 -5.70 -22.21
CA MET A 38 17.51 -6.44 -21.84
C MET A 38 17.93 -7.47 -22.89
N GLY A 39 16.96 -8.16 -23.51
CA GLY A 39 17.25 -9.12 -24.57
C GLY A 39 17.81 -8.49 -25.85
N SER A 40 17.67 -7.17 -26.03
CA SER A 40 18.09 -6.44 -27.23
C SER A 40 19.41 -5.67 -27.09
N ILE A 41 19.95 -5.52 -25.88
CA ILE A 41 21.26 -4.89 -25.66
C ILE A 41 22.34 -5.96 -25.81
N GLU A 42 23.19 -5.85 -26.83
CA GLU A 42 24.32 -6.75 -27.03
C GLU A 42 25.23 -6.82 -25.78
N PHE A 43 25.58 -8.04 -25.39
CA PHE A 43 26.33 -8.41 -24.18
C PHE A 43 27.84 -8.07 -24.26
N SER A 44 28.19 -6.86 -24.70
CA SER A 44 29.58 -6.50 -25.00
C SER A 44 30.44 -6.06 -23.80
N PHE A 45 29.96 -6.17 -22.55
CA PHE A 45 30.74 -5.76 -21.37
C PHE A 45 30.83 -6.84 -20.28
N GLY A 46 31.86 -7.68 -20.39
CA GLY A 46 32.65 -8.31 -19.32
C GLY A 46 31.99 -9.30 -18.34
N TRP A 47 30.84 -8.99 -17.75
CA TRP A 47 30.26 -9.77 -16.65
C TRP A 47 28.73 -9.91 -16.81
N PRO A 48 28.26 -10.64 -17.84
CA PRO A 48 26.84 -10.80 -18.16
C PRO A 48 26.03 -11.38 -17.00
N LEU A 49 26.62 -12.30 -16.23
CA LEU A 49 25.97 -12.96 -15.10
C LEU A 49 25.70 -12.02 -13.92
N ALA A 50 26.68 -11.18 -13.53
CA ALA A 50 26.53 -10.25 -12.41
C ALA A 50 25.50 -9.16 -12.72
N ARG A 51 25.43 -8.70 -13.97
CA ARG A 51 24.43 -7.72 -14.42
C ARG A 51 23.02 -8.31 -14.39
N LEU A 52 22.83 -9.55 -14.85
CA LEU A 52 21.56 -10.26 -14.77
C LEU A 52 21.13 -10.47 -13.31
N ALA A 53 22.05 -10.85 -12.43
CA ALA A 53 21.77 -11.03 -11.01
C ALA A 53 21.34 -9.71 -10.33
N MET A 54 22.03 -8.60 -10.62
CA MET A 54 21.67 -7.27 -10.11
C MET A 54 20.26 -6.87 -10.56
N ILE A 55 19.94 -7.07 -11.84
CA ILE A 55 18.63 -6.77 -12.39
C ILE A 55 17.56 -7.64 -11.75
N ALA A 56 17.77 -8.96 -11.71
CA ALA A 56 16.83 -9.90 -11.09
C ALA A 56 16.58 -9.53 -9.63
N PHE A 57 17.63 -9.14 -8.90
CA PHE A 57 17.53 -8.64 -7.54
C PHE A 57 16.66 -7.38 -7.45
N VAL A 58 16.90 -6.37 -8.29
CA VAL A 58 16.09 -5.14 -8.33
C VAL A 58 14.62 -5.44 -8.67
N MET A 59 14.37 -6.35 -9.62
CA MET A 59 13.02 -6.76 -10.00
C MET A 59 12.28 -7.45 -8.87
N VAL A 60 12.91 -8.44 -8.23
CA VAL A 60 12.34 -9.14 -7.07
C VAL A 60 12.09 -8.16 -5.92
N TYR A 61 13.03 -7.24 -5.67
CA TYR A 61 12.88 -6.22 -4.64
C TYR A 61 11.72 -5.26 -4.95
N ALA A 62 11.60 -4.79 -6.18
CA ALA A 62 10.51 -3.92 -6.61
C ALA A 62 9.15 -4.61 -6.44
N TRP A 63 9.02 -5.87 -6.87
CA TRP A 63 7.82 -6.68 -6.68
C TRP A 63 7.51 -6.92 -5.20
N TYR A 64 8.54 -7.19 -4.39
CA TYR A 64 8.40 -7.37 -2.95
C TYR A 64 7.83 -6.13 -2.25
N PHE A 65 8.28 -4.94 -2.63
CA PHE A 65 7.72 -3.68 -2.14
C PHE A 65 6.30 -3.43 -2.66
N ALA A 66 6.04 -3.73 -3.94
CA ALA A 66 4.70 -3.60 -4.52
C ALA A 66 3.65 -4.49 -3.82
N MET A 67 4.03 -5.69 -3.35
CA MET A 67 3.14 -6.57 -2.57
C MET A 67 2.95 -6.13 -1.11
N ALA A 68 3.79 -5.23 -0.60
CA ALA A 68 3.66 -4.70 0.75
C ALA A 68 2.55 -3.63 0.86
N ILE A 69 2.07 -3.10 -0.26
CA ILE A 69 1.00 -2.11 -0.33
C ILE A 69 -0.31 -2.73 0.17
N SER A 70 -0.95 -2.05 1.12
CA SER A 70 -2.22 -2.45 1.72
C SER A 70 -3.38 -2.04 0.83
N TYR A 71 -4.37 -2.93 0.72
CA TYR A 71 -5.57 -2.76 -0.12
C TYR A 71 -6.88 -2.93 0.66
N LYS A 72 -6.80 -3.31 1.94
CA LYS A 72 -7.93 -3.22 2.87
C LYS A 72 -7.46 -2.55 4.15
N ILE A 73 -8.35 -1.75 4.72
CA ILE A 73 -8.20 -1.23 6.07
C ILE A 73 -9.52 -1.43 6.82
N GLY A 74 -9.45 -1.93 8.04
CA GLY A 74 -10.60 -2.09 8.92
C GLY A 74 -10.32 -1.45 10.26
N ILE A 75 -11.36 -0.98 10.93
CA ILE A 75 -11.28 -0.48 12.30
C ILE A 75 -12.22 -1.28 13.20
N SER A 76 -11.68 -1.72 14.33
CA SER A 76 -12.38 -2.39 15.42
C SER A 76 -13.08 -1.37 16.31
N GLU A 77 -14.15 -1.77 17.00
CA GLU A 77 -14.81 -0.93 18.02
C GLU A 77 -13.87 -0.50 19.16
N ARG A 78 -12.77 -1.25 19.38
CA ARG A 78 -11.74 -0.94 20.37
C ARG A 78 -10.69 0.07 19.89
N GLY A 79 -10.82 0.57 18.66
CA GLY A 79 -9.84 1.47 18.05
C GLY A 79 -8.62 0.76 17.46
N ASP A 80 -8.65 -0.57 17.33
CA ASP A 80 -7.60 -1.30 16.61
C ASP A 80 -7.83 -1.24 15.10
N ILE A 81 -6.78 -0.93 14.34
CA ILE A 81 -6.79 -0.86 12.89
C ILE A 81 -6.08 -2.08 12.32
N GLU A 82 -6.70 -2.68 11.31
CA GLU A 82 -6.15 -3.80 10.56
C GLU A 82 -5.91 -3.37 9.11
N LEU A 83 -4.64 -3.32 8.72
CA LEU A 83 -4.18 -3.04 7.37
C LEU A 83 -3.81 -4.36 6.70
N THR A 84 -4.54 -4.74 5.66
CA THR A 84 -4.27 -5.98 4.91
C THR A 84 -3.56 -5.66 3.61
N SER A 85 -2.35 -6.20 3.47
CA SER A 85 -1.56 -6.22 2.23
C SER A 85 -1.49 -7.64 1.68
N PHE A 86 -1.08 -7.79 0.42
CA PHE A 86 -0.84 -9.12 -0.17
C PHE A 86 0.26 -9.89 0.56
N ARG A 87 1.23 -9.18 1.13
CA ARG A 87 2.33 -9.78 1.90
C ARG A 87 1.97 -10.16 3.34
N ARG A 88 1.26 -9.29 4.06
CA ARG A 88 1.00 -9.44 5.49
C ARG A 88 -0.20 -8.61 5.94
N VAL A 89 -0.77 -8.99 7.08
CA VAL A 89 -1.77 -8.21 7.79
C VAL A 89 -1.08 -7.50 8.97
N VAL A 90 -1.19 -6.18 9.03
CA VAL A 90 -0.60 -5.34 10.08
C VAL A 90 -1.72 -4.85 10.98
N ARG A 91 -1.63 -5.17 12.27
CA ARG A 91 -2.58 -4.74 13.30
C ARG A 91 -1.92 -3.71 14.19
N VAL A 92 -2.55 -2.56 14.31
CA VAL A 92 -2.00 -1.39 14.99
C VAL A 92 -3.11 -0.62 15.67
N ASN A 93 -2.83 -0.02 16.82
CA ASN A 93 -3.83 0.76 17.53
C ASN A 93 -3.96 2.17 16.90
N ALA A 94 -5.17 2.69 16.75
CA ALA A 94 -5.44 3.99 16.15
C ALA A 94 -4.78 5.17 16.89
N GLU A 95 -4.62 5.06 18.20
CA GLU A 95 -3.95 6.08 19.02
C GLU A 95 -2.45 6.18 18.66
N SER A 96 -1.85 5.10 18.16
CA SER A 96 -0.44 5.04 17.77
C SER A 96 -0.16 5.60 16.36
N ILE A 97 -1.19 6.09 15.65
CA ILE A 97 -1.03 6.73 14.35
C ILE A 97 -0.67 8.20 14.55
N GLY A 98 0.63 8.48 14.49
CA GLY A 98 1.12 9.84 14.68
C GLY A 98 0.90 10.76 13.47
N MET A 99 0.75 10.21 12.25
CA MET A 99 0.56 11.05 11.05
C MET A 99 -0.02 10.25 9.88
N VAL A 100 -0.92 10.87 9.13
CA VAL A 100 -1.44 10.36 7.86
C VAL A 100 -1.07 11.34 6.76
N GLU A 101 -0.23 10.90 5.82
CA GLU A 101 0.12 11.68 4.63
C GLU A 101 -0.83 11.29 3.49
N GLY A 102 -1.67 12.25 3.07
CA GLY A 102 -2.46 12.13 1.85
C GLY A 102 -1.59 12.23 0.60
N PRO A 103 -2.07 11.73 -0.55
CA PRO A 103 -1.37 11.93 -1.81
C PRO A 103 -1.27 13.44 -2.10
N LYS A 104 -0.04 13.97 -2.10
CA LYS A 104 0.25 15.40 -2.33
C LYS A 104 -0.22 15.92 -3.71
N TRP A 105 -0.65 15.03 -4.59
CA TRP A 105 -1.14 15.33 -5.93
C TRP A 105 -2.67 15.23 -5.95
N ALA A 106 -3.35 16.23 -5.40
CA ALA A 106 -4.81 16.35 -5.32
C ALA A 106 -5.55 16.45 -6.68
N ILE A 107 -4.86 16.18 -7.80
CA ILE A 107 -5.43 16.20 -9.15
C ILE A 107 -6.08 14.86 -9.47
N ILE A 108 -5.60 13.77 -8.87
CA ILE A 108 -6.14 12.42 -9.09
C ILE A 108 -6.81 11.97 -7.79
N PRO A 109 -8.11 11.61 -7.80
CA PRO A 109 -8.85 11.22 -6.60
C PRO A 109 -8.38 9.88 -6.01
N TYR A 110 -7.46 9.19 -6.67
CA TYR A 110 -6.87 7.91 -6.27
C TYR A 110 -5.41 8.10 -5.89
N GLY A 111 -4.99 7.53 -4.77
CA GLY A 111 -3.60 7.63 -4.36
C GLY A 111 -3.19 6.68 -3.26
N PHE A 112 -1.93 6.84 -2.85
CA PHE A 112 -1.36 6.13 -1.72
C PHE A 112 -1.40 7.04 -0.50
N VAL A 113 -2.17 6.63 0.49
CA VAL A 113 -2.14 7.25 1.81
C VAL A 113 -1.11 6.53 2.66
N ARG A 114 -0.18 7.30 3.21
CA ARG A 114 0.86 6.76 4.07
C ARG A 114 0.48 6.96 5.52
N PHE A 115 0.28 5.85 6.22
CA PHE A 115 0.13 5.83 7.66
C PHE A 115 1.51 5.71 8.30
N ARG A 116 1.88 6.72 9.08
CA ARG A 116 3.09 6.71 9.91
C ARG A 116 2.70 6.18 11.28
N LEU A 117 3.09 4.94 11.55
CA LEU A 117 2.92 4.28 12.83
C LEU A 117 4.21 4.44 13.65
N GLU A 118 4.13 4.21 14.96
CA GLU A 118 5.30 4.32 15.85
C GLU A 118 6.48 3.44 15.43
N ARG A 119 6.19 2.23 14.93
CA ARG A 119 7.21 1.22 14.59
C ARG A 119 7.33 0.94 13.10
N GLU A 120 6.33 1.29 12.30
CA GLU A 120 6.27 0.94 10.87
C GLU A 120 5.64 2.03 10.00
N LYS A 121 5.85 1.94 8.69
CA LYS A 121 5.17 2.78 7.70
C LYS A 121 4.27 1.87 6.87
N ALA A 122 2.97 2.14 6.89
CA ALA A 122 2.01 1.43 6.05
C ALA A 122 1.57 2.34 4.90
N TYR A 123 1.44 1.76 3.72
CA TYR A 123 0.92 2.45 2.55
C TYR A 123 -0.41 1.80 2.20
N LEU A 124 -1.48 2.57 2.27
CA LEU A 124 -2.81 2.14 1.87
C LEU A 124 -3.12 2.75 0.50
N PHE A 125 -3.64 1.93 -0.39
CA PHE A 125 -4.29 2.45 -1.59
C PHE A 125 -5.70 2.92 -1.23
N CYS A 126 -6.05 4.16 -1.54
CA CYS A 126 -7.41 4.65 -1.34
C CYS A 126 -7.86 5.65 -2.42
N CYS A 127 -9.17 5.82 -2.50
CA CYS A 127 -9.82 6.87 -3.24
C CYS A 127 -10.30 7.93 -2.25
N ILE A 128 -9.80 9.17 -2.35
CA ILE A 128 -10.16 10.27 -1.44
C ILE A 128 -11.63 10.66 -1.61
N THR A 129 -12.18 10.51 -2.82
CA THR A 129 -13.58 10.84 -3.14
C THR A 129 -14.54 9.71 -2.73
N ASP A 130 -14.04 8.61 -2.17
CA ASP A 130 -14.86 7.51 -1.72
C ASP A 130 -15.47 7.84 -0.35
N THR A 131 -16.80 7.84 -0.26
CA THR A 131 -17.53 8.12 0.96
C THR A 131 -17.12 7.18 2.09
N ASP A 132 -16.74 5.94 1.75
CA ASP A 132 -16.29 4.97 2.73
C ASP A 132 -14.92 5.35 3.32
N PHE A 133 -14.05 5.98 2.54
CA PHE A 133 -12.77 6.47 3.03
C PHE A 133 -12.95 7.72 3.89
N GLU A 134 -13.84 8.63 3.50
CA GLU A 134 -14.18 9.82 4.28
C GLU A 134 -14.74 9.45 5.66
N GLN A 135 -15.70 8.52 5.69
CA GLN A 135 -16.27 8.02 6.94
C GLN A 135 -15.23 7.31 7.81
N PHE A 136 -14.33 6.52 7.21
CA PHE A 136 -13.20 5.92 7.92
C PHE A 136 -12.29 6.99 8.55
N MET A 137 -11.97 8.06 7.82
CA MET A 137 -11.12 9.14 8.30
C MET A 137 -11.79 9.96 9.42
N GLU A 138 -13.10 10.16 9.38
CA GLU A 138 -13.85 10.80 10.46
C GLU A 138 -13.82 9.97 11.74
N ILE A 139 -14.08 8.66 11.66
CA ILE A 139 -14.00 7.74 12.81
C ILE A 139 -12.58 7.75 13.39
N MET A 140 -11.57 7.69 12.53
CA MET A 140 -10.15 7.77 12.91
C MET A 140 -9.81 9.04 13.67
N LYS A 141 -10.29 10.19 13.19
CA LYS A 141 -10.08 11.50 13.84
C LYS A 141 -10.84 11.61 15.16
N GLY A 142 -11.99 10.95 15.28
CA GLY A 142 -12.74 10.86 16.53
C GLY A 142 -12.01 10.06 17.61
N ILE A 143 -11.29 9.00 17.23
CA ILE A 143 -10.50 8.17 18.15
C ILE A 143 -9.15 8.81 18.47
N ASN A 144 -8.49 9.42 17.49
CA ASN A 144 -7.19 10.06 17.65
C ASN A 144 -7.22 11.52 17.13
N PRO A 145 -7.62 12.49 17.98
CA PRO A 145 -7.72 13.89 17.58
C PRO A 145 -6.35 14.57 17.40
N GLU A 146 -5.26 13.99 17.92
CA GLU A 146 -3.89 14.50 17.76
C GLU A 146 -3.25 14.09 16.42
N MET A 147 -3.92 13.22 15.66
CA MET A 147 -3.45 12.75 14.37
C MET A 147 -3.29 13.91 13.37
N VAL A 148 -2.06 14.13 12.91
CA VAL A 148 -1.77 15.16 11.91
C VAL A 148 -2.07 14.63 10.50
N LEU A 149 -3.01 15.28 9.81
CA LEU A 149 -3.26 15.08 8.39
C LEU A 149 -2.34 16.00 7.58
N LYS A 150 -1.42 15.44 6.80
CA LYS A 150 -0.58 16.21 5.87
C LYS A 150 -0.99 15.94 4.43
N GLY A 151 -1.40 16.99 3.72
CA GLY A 151 -1.73 16.89 2.28
C GLY A 151 -3.18 16.48 1.99
N VAL A 152 -4.10 16.80 2.91
CA VAL A 152 -5.52 17.00 2.61
C VAL A 152 -5.72 18.49 2.39
#